data_AF-A0A238YZF7-F1
#
_entry.id   AF-A0A238YZF7-F1
#
_cell.length_a   1.000
_cell.length_b   1.000
_cell.length_c   1.000
_cell.angle_alpha   90.00
_cell.angle_beta   90.00
_cell.angle_gamma   90.00
#
_symmetry.space_group_name_H-M   'P 1'
#
loop_
_entity.id
_entity.type
_entity.pdbx_description
1 polymer ?
#
loop_
_entity_poly.entity_id
_entity_poly.type
_entity_poly.pdbx_seq_one_letter_code
_entity_poly.pdbx_strand_id
1 'polypeptide(L)'
;MKLKNYAIHKVINGNEEWARVRKRLAEFPPHFHSYKTIELLDVCRASRLVRYLDPYISLSRLGLHRYDTYEAGIADDFLCLYFHQNQYVVSTYDNYQKWFFSEAQEAVEFVKRNLDKEKVFS
;
A
#
# COMPACT_ATOMS: atom_id res chain seq x y z
N MET A 1 25.43 -15.45 6.51
CA MET A 1 24.57 -15.47 7.72
C MET A 1 23.82 -14.15 8.01
N LYS A 2 23.90 -13.10 7.16
CA LYS A 2 23.21 -11.80 7.37
C LYS A 2 21.80 -11.68 6.76
N LEU A 3 21.47 -12.48 5.73
CA LEU A 3 20.20 -12.37 4.99
C LEU A 3 18.97 -12.89 5.76
N LYS A 4 19.14 -13.91 6.61
CA LYS A 4 18.03 -14.47 7.40
C LYS A 4 17.53 -13.53 8.50
N ASN A 5 18.41 -12.71 9.07
CA ASN A 5 18.03 -11.72 10.09
C ASN A 5 17.28 -10.52 9.51
N TYR A 6 17.59 -10.10 8.26
CA TYR A 6 16.91 -8.98 7.62
C TYR A 6 15.43 -9.28 7.31
N ALA A 7 15.15 -10.50 6.84
CA ALA A 7 13.78 -10.93 6.54
C ALA A 7 12.91 -11.06 7.80
N ILE A 8 13.47 -11.56 8.91
CA ILE A 8 12.74 -11.72 10.18
C ILE A 8 12.47 -10.36 10.84
N HIS A 9 13.46 -9.43 10.83
CA HIS A 9 13.23 -8.06 11.28
C HIS A 9 12.21 -7.32 10.41
N LYS A 10 12.16 -7.53 9.08
CA LYS A 10 11.20 -6.85 8.20
C LYS A 10 9.75 -7.32 8.40
N VAL A 11 9.52 -8.61 8.69
CA VAL A 11 8.16 -9.14 8.96
C VAL A 11 7.62 -8.67 10.31
N ILE A 12 8.48 -8.60 11.34
CA ILE A 12 8.08 -8.11 12.68
C ILE A 12 7.83 -6.60 12.64
N ASN A 13 8.69 -5.83 11.95
CA ASN A 13 8.57 -4.37 11.83
C ASN A 13 7.42 -3.94 10.90
N GLY A 14 7.10 -4.75 9.87
CA GLY A 14 5.94 -4.50 9.01
C GLY A 14 4.63 -4.44 9.81
N ASN A 15 4.39 -5.39 10.72
CA ASN A 15 3.16 -5.41 11.53
C ASN A 15 2.97 -4.14 12.38
N GLU A 16 4.06 -3.55 12.88
CA GLU A 16 4.03 -2.31 13.65
C GLU A 16 3.72 -1.10 12.76
N GLU A 17 4.29 -1.02 11.56
CA GLU A 17 4.00 0.07 10.62
C GLU A 17 2.55 -0.03 10.09
N TRP A 18 2.05 -1.22 9.77
CA TRP A 18 0.64 -1.45 9.44
C TRP A 18 -0.30 -1.00 10.58
N ALA A 19 0.07 -1.26 11.83
CA ALA A 19 -0.70 -0.83 13.00
C ALA A 19 -0.63 0.69 13.22
N ARG A 20 0.53 1.32 13.01
CA ARG A 20 0.73 2.77 13.10
C ARG A 20 -0.11 3.51 12.06
N VAL A 21 -0.10 3.00 10.83
CA VAL A 21 -0.93 3.50 9.71
C VAL A 21 -2.41 3.41 10.08
N ARG A 22 -2.90 2.25 10.53
CA ARG A 22 -4.29 2.09 11.00
C ARG A 22 -4.65 3.11 12.09
N LYS A 23 -3.81 3.27 13.11
CA LYS A 23 -4.06 4.23 14.20
C LYS A 23 -4.19 5.65 13.66
N ARG A 24 -3.26 6.07 12.79
CA ARG A 24 -3.27 7.40 12.20
C ARG A 24 -4.51 7.62 11.32
N LEU A 25 -4.96 6.62 10.54
CA LEU A 25 -6.23 6.71 9.77
C LEU A 25 -7.45 6.95 10.67
N ALA A 26 -7.48 6.32 11.85
CA ALA A 26 -8.58 6.50 12.79
C ALA A 26 -8.69 7.92 13.37
N GLU A 27 -7.61 8.72 13.28
CA GLU A 27 -7.56 10.12 13.73
C GLU A 27 -8.03 11.11 12.65
N PHE A 28 -8.27 10.66 11.40
CA PHE A 28 -8.73 11.55 10.33
C PHE A 28 -10.19 11.96 10.50
N PRO A 29 -10.55 13.17 10.05
CA PRO A 29 -11.94 13.61 10.02
C PRO A 29 -12.86 12.64 9.25
N PRO A 30 -14.15 12.50 9.65
CA PRO A 30 -15.07 11.54 9.04
C PRO A 30 -15.25 11.67 7.52
N HIS A 31 -15.15 12.89 6.98
CA HIS A 31 -15.30 13.16 5.54
C HIS A 31 -14.18 12.55 4.66
N PHE A 32 -13.10 12.05 5.27
CA PHE A 32 -12.06 11.29 4.57
C PHE A 32 -12.37 9.81 4.42
N HIS A 33 -13.51 9.33 4.94
CA HIS A 33 -13.91 7.92 4.86
C HIS A 33 -12.80 6.97 5.32
N SER A 34 -12.11 7.30 6.42
CA SER A 34 -10.95 6.54 6.91
C SER A 34 -11.22 5.05 7.12
N TYR A 35 -12.46 4.68 7.47
CA TYR A 35 -12.90 3.28 7.54
C TYR A 35 -12.76 2.53 6.21
N LYS A 36 -12.97 3.18 5.06
CA LYS A 36 -12.75 2.61 3.73
C LYS A 36 -11.27 2.49 3.38
N THR A 37 -10.46 3.44 3.79
CA THR A 37 -9.00 3.34 3.64
C THR A 37 -8.42 2.24 4.56
N ILE A 38 -9.03 2.02 5.74
CA ILE A 38 -8.71 0.88 6.62
C ILE A 38 -9.14 -0.44 5.97
N GLU A 39 -10.27 -0.49 5.26
CA GLU A 39 -10.69 -1.66 4.50
C GLU A 39 -9.64 -2.04 3.43
N LEU A 40 -9.15 -1.05 2.67
CA LEU A 40 -8.02 -1.24 1.74
C LEU A 40 -6.77 -1.77 2.44
N LEU A 41 -6.43 -1.17 3.58
CA LEU A 41 -5.29 -1.58 4.41
C LEU A 41 -5.37 -3.08 4.76
N ASP A 42 -6.54 -3.55 5.15
CA ASP A 42 -6.76 -4.94 5.55
C ASP A 42 -6.64 -5.91 4.40
N VAL A 43 -7.19 -5.55 3.24
CA VAL A 43 -7.05 -6.34 2.01
C VAL A 43 -5.59 -6.41 1.57
N CYS A 44 -4.86 -5.28 1.62
CA CYS A 44 -3.43 -5.25 1.32
C CYS A 44 -2.63 -6.16 2.25
N ARG A 45 -2.92 -6.14 3.56
CA ARG A 45 -2.26 -6.97 4.57
C ARG A 45 -2.57 -8.46 4.40
N ALA A 46 -3.77 -8.81 3.96
CA ALA A 46 -4.16 -10.19 3.66
C ALA A 46 -3.44 -10.75 2.42
N SER A 47 -3.08 -9.90 1.46
CA SER A 47 -2.39 -10.30 0.23
C SER A 47 -0.93 -10.71 0.48
N ARG A 48 -0.56 -11.93 0.05
CA ARG A 48 0.82 -12.45 0.19
C ARG A 48 1.86 -11.63 -0.55
N LEU A 49 1.50 -10.93 -1.63
CA LEU A 49 2.43 -10.12 -2.42
C LEU A 49 2.52 -8.70 -1.86
N VAL A 50 1.37 -8.09 -1.53
CA VAL A 50 1.29 -6.68 -1.16
C VAL A 50 1.71 -6.44 0.30
N ARG A 51 1.50 -7.40 1.19
CA ARG A 51 1.84 -7.27 2.63
C ARG A 51 3.32 -7.00 2.93
N TYR A 52 4.20 -7.20 1.95
CA TYR A 52 5.65 -6.93 2.07
C TYR A 52 6.05 -5.54 1.59
N LEU A 53 5.10 -4.76 1.06
CA LEU A 53 5.29 -3.34 0.79
C LEU A 53 5.20 -2.55 2.08
N ASP A 54 5.94 -1.44 2.13
CA ASP A 54 5.97 -0.56 3.29
C ASP A 54 4.79 0.42 3.19
N PRO A 55 3.79 0.36 4.09
CA PRO A 55 2.63 1.25 4.03
C PRO A 55 2.95 2.62 4.64
N TYR A 56 2.38 3.67 4.09
CA TYR A 56 2.39 5.00 4.72
C TYR A 56 1.10 5.77 4.42
N ILE A 57 0.86 6.88 5.13
CA ILE A 57 -0.30 7.75 4.89
C ILE A 57 0.15 9.16 4.58
N SER A 58 -0.39 9.72 3.50
CA SER A 58 -0.26 11.11 3.14
C SER A 58 -1.57 11.64 2.59
N LEU A 59 -2.05 12.77 3.13
CA LEU A 59 -3.29 13.42 2.69
C LEU A 59 -4.47 12.43 2.58
N SER A 60 -4.62 11.57 3.59
CA SER A 60 -5.67 10.53 3.68
C SER A 60 -5.59 9.41 2.64
N ARG A 61 -4.49 9.32 1.89
CA ARG A 61 -4.20 8.25 0.94
C ARG A 61 -3.26 7.23 1.58
N LEU A 62 -3.54 5.95 1.40
CA LEU A 62 -2.65 4.85 1.72
C LEU A 62 -1.63 4.70 0.60
N GLY A 63 -0.38 5.07 0.84
CA GLY A 63 0.71 4.78 -0.08
C GLY A 63 1.29 3.40 0.19
N LEU A 64 1.60 2.66 -0.88
CA LEU A 64 2.30 1.38 -0.81
C LEU A 64 3.65 1.51 -1.49
N HIS A 65 4.71 1.32 -0.70
CA HIS A 65 6.06 1.59 -1.12
C HIS A 65 6.86 0.30 -1.34
N ARG A 66 7.56 0.19 -2.49
CA ARG A 66 8.49 -0.90 -2.77
C ARG A 66 9.90 -0.40 -2.45
N TYR A 67 10.57 -1.08 -1.53
CA TYR A 67 11.97 -0.77 -1.22
C TYR A 67 12.87 -1.46 -2.25
N ASP A 68 13.60 -0.69 -3.07
CA ASP A 68 14.63 -1.24 -3.94
C ASP A 68 15.95 -1.36 -3.16
N THR A 69 16.35 -2.60 -2.88
CA THR A 69 17.58 -2.88 -2.17
C THR A 69 18.84 -2.65 -3.01
N TYR A 70 18.72 -2.55 -4.34
CA TYR A 70 19.85 -2.38 -5.26
C TYR A 70 20.23 -0.91 -5.46
N GLU A 71 19.26 0.01 -5.44
CA GLU A 71 19.52 1.45 -5.60
C GLU A 71 19.71 2.20 -4.26
N ALA A 72 19.64 1.50 -3.13
CA ALA A 72 19.71 2.10 -1.79
C ALA A 72 18.71 3.26 -1.59
N GLY A 73 17.54 3.18 -2.24
CA GLY A 73 16.58 4.28 -2.34
C GLY A 73 15.12 3.83 -2.41
N ILE A 74 14.25 4.82 -2.33
CA ILE A 74 12.79 4.70 -2.49
C ILE A 74 12.52 4.72 -4.01
N ALA A 75 11.94 3.66 -4.58
CA ALA A 75 11.57 3.62 -5.99
C ALA A 75 10.54 4.72 -6.31
N ASP A 76 10.71 5.42 -7.44
CA ASP A 76 9.80 6.51 -7.86
C ASP A 76 8.38 6.03 -8.19
N ASP A 77 8.19 4.71 -8.36
CA ASP A 77 6.89 4.10 -8.63
C ASP A 77 6.20 3.64 -7.34
N PHE A 78 5.24 4.45 -6.92
CA PHE A 78 4.41 4.15 -5.76
C PHE A 78 2.94 4.44 -6.05
N LEU A 79 2.11 3.48 -5.62
CA LEU A 79 0.67 3.53 -5.80
C LEU A 79 0.02 4.06 -4.52
N CYS A 80 -0.90 4.98 -4.70
CA CYS A 80 -1.77 5.49 -3.64
C CYS A 80 -3.15 4.82 -3.76
N LEU A 81 -3.70 4.39 -2.63
CA LEU A 81 -5.02 3.82 -2.51
C LEU A 81 -5.86 4.68 -1.57
N TYR A 82 -7.09 5.01 -1.97
CA TYR A 82 -8.00 5.81 -1.17
C TYR A 82 -9.45 5.59 -1.59
N PHE A 83 -10.39 6.13 -0.82
CA PHE A 83 -11.81 6.10 -1.15
C PHE A 83 -12.31 7.49 -1.50
N HIS A 84 -12.98 7.62 -2.63
CA HIS A 84 -13.51 8.90 -3.11
C HIS A 84 -14.75 8.67 -3.97
N GLN A 85 -15.78 9.52 -3.82
CA GLN A 85 -17.01 9.47 -4.62
C GLN A 85 -17.63 8.06 -4.73
N ASN A 86 -17.71 7.35 -3.59
CA ASN A 86 -18.24 5.99 -3.51
C ASN A 86 -17.45 4.92 -4.28
N GLN A 87 -16.18 5.19 -4.59
CA GLN A 87 -15.30 4.28 -5.31
C GLN A 87 -13.96 4.12 -4.58
N TYR A 88 -13.38 2.93 -4.68
CA TYR A 88 -11.97 2.72 -4.33
C TYR A 88 -11.12 3.19 -5.50
N VAL A 89 -10.10 3.96 -5.20
CA VAL A 89 -9.22 4.55 -6.20
C VAL A 89 -7.81 4.05 -5.98
N VAL A 90 -7.19 3.56 -7.05
CA VAL A 90 -5.74 3.40 -7.14
C VAL A 90 -5.22 4.55 -8.01
N SER A 91 -4.16 5.22 -7.60
CA SER A 91 -3.54 6.29 -8.38
C SER A 91 -2.02 6.21 -8.33
N THR A 92 -1.38 6.87 -9.30
CA THR A 92 0.02 7.30 -9.15
C THR A 92 0.13 8.34 -8.03
N TYR A 93 1.34 8.57 -7.53
CA TYR A 93 1.55 9.53 -6.44
C TYR A 93 1.10 10.96 -6.75
N ASP A 94 1.52 11.44 -7.93
CA ASP A 94 1.17 12.74 -8.50
C ASP A 94 -0.32 12.86 -8.80
N ASN A 95 -1.07 11.77 -8.62
CA ASN A 95 -2.49 11.65 -8.82
C ASN A 95 -2.89 11.87 -10.29
N TYR A 96 -1.96 11.76 -11.24
CA TYR A 96 -2.24 11.94 -12.66
C TYR A 96 -3.06 10.78 -13.22
N GLN A 97 -2.58 9.54 -13.05
CA GLN A 97 -3.32 8.34 -13.47
C GLN A 97 -4.17 7.82 -12.32
N LYS A 98 -5.42 7.45 -12.62
CA LYS A 98 -6.37 6.92 -11.65
C LYS A 98 -7.13 5.73 -12.23
N TRP A 99 -7.39 4.74 -11.38
CA TRP A 99 -8.22 3.58 -11.67
C TRP A 99 -9.26 3.45 -10.56
N PHE A 100 -10.49 3.16 -10.95
CA PHE A 100 -11.66 3.18 -10.06
C PHE A 100 -12.24 1.78 -9.95
N PHE A 101 -12.63 1.41 -8.73
CA PHE A 101 -13.11 0.08 -8.39
C PHE A 101 -14.30 0.18 -7.44
N SER A 102 -15.19 -0.82 -7.52
CA SER A 102 -16.37 -0.90 -6.66
C SER A 102 -16.05 -1.58 -5.33
N GLU A 103 -15.01 -2.43 -5.31
CA GLU A 103 -14.60 -3.19 -4.13
C GLU A 103 -13.12 -2.99 -3.81
N ALA A 104 -12.79 -3.02 -2.51
CA ALA A 104 -11.40 -2.95 -2.05
C ALA A 104 -10.55 -4.11 -2.61
N GLN A 105 -11.15 -5.30 -2.75
CA GLN A 105 -10.48 -6.48 -3.30
C GLN A 105 -10.02 -6.26 -4.75
N GLU A 106 -10.86 -5.67 -5.60
CA GLU A 106 -10.53 -5.38 -6.99
C GLU A 106 -9.36 -4.40 -7.10
N ALA A 107 -9.36 -3.34 -6.29
CA ALA A 107 -8.28 -2.36 -6.23
C ALA A 107 -6.94 -3.01 -5.85
N VAL A 108 -6.94 -3.91 -4.87
CA VAL A 108 -5.71 -4.61 -4.45
C VAL A 108 -5.27 -5.67 -5.47
N GLU A 109 -6.20 -6.34 -6.15
CA GLU A 109 -5.85 -7.23 -7.27
C GLU A 109 -5.22 -6.46 -8.44
N PHE A 110 -5.67 -5.24 -8.71
CA PHE A 110 -5.00 -4.36 -9.67
C PHE A 110 -3.56 -4.06 -9.24
N VAL A 111 -3.33 -3.67 -7.99
CA VAL A 111 -1.98 -3.45 -7.46
C VAL A 111 -1.10 -4.69 -7.63
N LYS A 112 -1.59 -5.88 -7.24
CA LYS A 112 -0.86 -7.15 -7.39
C LYS A 112 -0.43 -7.40 -8.84
N ARG A 113 -1.35 -7.25 -9.79
CA ARG A 113 -1.07 -7.47 -11.22
C ARG A 113 -0.01 -6.50 -11.76
N ASN A 114 0.04 -5.27 -11.26
CA ASN A 114 1.05 -4.30 -11.69
C ASN A 114 2.42 -4.59 -11.07
N LEU A 115 2.48 -5.03 -9.80
CA LEU A 115 3.72 -5.48 -9.17
C LEU A 115 4.32 -6.73 -9.83
N ASP A 116 3.48 -7.67 -10.29
CA ASP A 116 3.93 -8.90 -10.93
C ASP A 116 4.46 -8.67 -12.36
N LYS A 117 3.91 -7.69 -13.10
CA LYS A 117 4.39 -7.34 -14.45
C LYS A 117 5.85 -6.87 -14.43
N GLU A 118 6.27 -6.17 -13.38
CA GLU A 118 7.66 -5.71 -13.24
C GLU A 118 8.65 -6.84 -12.97
N LYS A 119 8.22 -7.97 -12.39
CA LYS A 119 9.11 -9.12 -12.16
C LYS A 119 9.42 -9.93 -13.42
N VAL A 120 8.65 -9.76 -14.50
CA VAL A 120 8.87 -10.50 -15.75
C VAL A 120 10.01 -9.88 -16.58
N PHE A 121 10.45 -8.67 -16.22
CA PHE A 121 11.51 -7.95 -16.93
C PHE A 121 12.78 -7.70 -16.09
N SER A 122 12.86 -8.26 -14.88
CA SER A 122 14.02 -8.17 -13.97
C SER A 122 14.78 -9.50 -13.88
#